data_AF-A0A1F8E421-F1
#
_entry.id   AF-A0A1F8E421-F1
#
_cell.length_a   1.000
_cell.length_b   1.000
_cell.length_c   1.000
_cell.angle_alpha   90.00
_cell.angle_beta   90.00
_cell.angle_gamma   90.00
#
_symmetry.space_group_name_H-M   'P 1'
#
loop_
_entity.id
_entity.type
_entity.pdbx_description
1 polymer ?
#
loop_
_entity_poly.entity_id
_entity_poly.type
_entity_poly.pdbx_seq_one_letter_code
_entity_poly.pdbx_strand_id
1 'polypeptide(L)'
;MKTITHMSKTNKVLVGLVVVLAVALGVVLYWQKVGFETRYSAVYLNTGDIYFGKLSRFPRTTLRDVWFLQKEGEGQGVALSKFENAFWGPKDKMVINEESIIWATELTEDSEVVRAIKNPQSVAPAQTGTMPTQSAMTGAGSQTGTENTQ
;
A
#
# COMPACT_ATOMS: atom_id res chain seq x y z
N MET A 1 11.60 -17.02 -65.51
CA MET A 1 10.37 -16.21 -65.69
C MET A 1 10.07 -15.53 -64.35
N LYS A 2 10.22 -14.20 -64.25
CA LYS A 2 10.03 -13.46 -62.98
C LYS A 2 8.63 -12.86 -63.00
N THR A 3 7.67 -13.49 -62.32
CA THR A 3 6.28 -13.03 -62.24
C THR A 3 6.23 -11.79 -61.35
N ILE A 4 6.18 -10.61 -61.96
CA ILE A 4 5.97 -9.35 -61.26
C ILE A 4 4.47 -9.26 -60.98
N THR A 5 4.05 -9.69 -59.79
CA THR A 5 2.67 -9.57 -59.32
C THR A 5 2.31 -8.08 -59.27
N HIS A 6 1.52 -7.61 -60.25
CA HIS A 6 1.07 -6.24 -60.34
C HIS A 6 -0.08 -6.00 -59.33
N MET A 7 0.28 -5.73 -58.07
CA MET A 7 -0.69 -5.39 -57.02
C MET A 7 -1.46 -4.11 -57.38
N SER A 8 -2.79 -4.20 -57.41
CA SER A 8 -3.68 -3.04 -57.49
C SER A 8 -3.44 -2.11 -56.29
N LYS A 9 -3.66 -0.81 -56.48
CA LYS A 9 -3.42 0.21 -55.42
C LYS A 9 -4.14 -0.16 -54.11
N THR A 10 -5.34 -0.74 -54.22
CA THR A 10 -6.14 -1.22 -53.08
C THR A 10 -5.46 -2.34 -52.29
N ASN A 11 -4.79 -3.30 -52.94
CA ASN A 11 -4.10 -4.39 -52.25
C ASN A 11 -2.87 -3.88 -51.49
N LYS A 12 -2.16 -2.88 -52.04
CA LYS A 12 -1.03 -2.25 -51.33
C LYS A 12 -1.49 -1.51 -50.08
N VAL A 13 -2.63 -0.82 -50.16
CA VAL A 13 -3.26 -0.16 -48.99
C VAL A 13 -3.70 -1.19 -47.95
N LEU A 14 -4.32 -2.29 -48.37
CA LEU A 14 -4.75 -3.36 -47.46
C LEU A 14 -3.57 -4.02 -46.75
N VAL A 15 -2.49 -4.34 -47.47
CA VAL A 15 -1.26 -4.89 -46.87
C VAL A 15 -0.63 -3.90 -45.89
N GLY A 16 -0.59 -2.60 -46.25
CA GLY A 16 -0.13 -1.56 -45.34
C GLY A 16 -0.94 -1.50 -44.04
N LEU A 17 -2.28 -1.55 -44.13
CA LEU A 17 -3.17 -1.55 -42.97
C LEU A 17 -2.92 -2.78 -42.06
N VAL A 18 -2.81 -3.96 -42.65
CA VAL A 18 -2.56 -5.21 -41.91
C VAL A 18 -1.22 -5.16 -41.18
N VAL A 19 -0.17 -4.63 -41.82
CA VAL A 19 1.15 -4.46 -41.18
C VAL A 19 1.07 -3.48 -40.02
N VAL A 20 0.39 -2.35 -40.18
CA VAL A 20 0.19 -1.37 -39.09
C VAL A 20 -0.58 -1.99 -37.92
N LEU A 21 -1.64 -2.75 -38.19
CA LEU A 21 -2.39 -3.48 -37.17
C LEU A 21 -1.54 -4.53 -36.45
N ALA A 22 -0.74 -5.30 -37.18
CA ALA A 22 0.16 -6.30 -36.58
C ALA A 22 1.23 -5.65 -35.69
N VAL A 23 1.78 -4.50 -36.10
CA VAL A 23 2.75 -3.74 -35.30
C VAL A 23 2.06 -3.18 -34.05
N ALA A 24 0.88 -2.58 -34.18
CA ALA A 24 0.12 -2.07 -33.03
C ALA A 24 -0.20 -3.19 -32.03
N LEU A 25 -0.62 -4.36 -32.52
CA LEU A 25 -0.86 -5.53 -31.67
C LEU A 25 0.42 -5.99 -30.97
N GLY A 26 1.55 -6.04 -31.68
CA GLY A 26 2.85 -6.38 -31.10
C GLY A 26 3.27 -5.42 -29.98
N VAL A 27 3.06 -4.11 -30.16
CA VAL A 27 3.34 -3.09 -29.14
C VAL A 27 2.46 -3.29 -27.90
N VAL A 28 1.16 -3.54 -28.09
CA VAL A 28 0.24 -3.81 -26.97
C VAL A 28 0.64 -5.05 -26.19
N LEU A 29 0.93 -6.16 -26.88
CA LEU A 29 1.36 -7.40 -26.24
C LEU A 29 2.71 -7.24 -25.53
N TYR A 30 3.62 -6.46 -26.10
CA TYR A 30 4.91 -6.15 -25.47
C TYR A 30 4.71 -5.36 -24.16
N TRP A 31 3.87 -4.32 -24.15
CA TRP A 31 3.57 -3.57 -22.92
C TRP A 31 2.85 -4.42 -21.86
N GLN A 32 2.01 -5.37 -22.25
CA GLN A 32 1.40 -6.30 -21.31
C GLN A 32 2.42 -7.25 -20.67
N LYS A 33 3.43 -7.70 -21.42
CA LYS A 33 4.46 -8.63 -20.93
C LYS A 33 5.54 -7.94 -20.09
N VAL A 34 5.91 -6.71 -20.44
CA VAL A 34 6.94 -5.96 -19.72
C VAL A 34 6.46 -5.57 -18.32
N GLY A 35 5.14 -5.46 -18.10
CA GLY A 35 4.55 -5.29 -16.78
C GLY A 35 4.98 -4.00 -16.09
N PHE A 36 4.05 -3.12 -15.77
CA PHE A 36 4.34 -2.08 -14.78
C PHE A 36 4.43 -2.77 -13.42
N GLU A 37 5.60 -3.31 -13.08
CA GLU A 37 5.88 -3.72 -11.70
C GLU A 37 5.77 -2.47 -10.84
N THR A 38 4.63 -2.31 -10.19
CA THR A 38 4.43 -1.26 -9.20
C THR A 38 5.37 -1.56 -8.05
N ARG A 39 6.44 -0.77 -7.97
CA ARG A 39 7.41 -0.81 -6.90
C ARG A 39 6.74 -0.46 -5.58
N TYR A 40 7.29 -1.00 -4.49
CA TYR A 40 6.88 -0.57 -3.16
C TYR A 40 7.24 0.89 -2.96
N SER A 41 6.38 1.61 -2.28
CA SER A 41 6.53 3.02 -1.94
C SER A 41 6.29 3.20 -0.45
N ALA A 42 7.00 4.15 0.14
CA ALA A 42 6.69 4.68 1.45
C ALA A 42 5.81 5.92 1.30
N VAL A 43 4.74 6.01 2.09
CA VAL A 43 3.79 7.12 2.11
C VAL A 43 3.72 7.64 3.54
N TYR A 44 4.14 8.89 3.73
CA TYR A 44 4.09 9.58 5.01
C TYR A 44 2.91 10.54 5.05
N LEU A 45 2.04 10.34 6.04
CA LEU A 45 0.81 11.11 6.20
C LEU A 45 1.02 12.27 7.17
N ASN A 46 0.12 13.25 7.08
CA ASN A 46 0.08 14.39 7.99
C ASN A 46 -0.25 14.01 9.45
N THR A 47 -0.74 12.79 9.70
CA THR A 47 -0.91 12.22 11.05
C THR A 47 0.42 11.85 11.71
N GLY A 48 1.50 11.77 10.94
CA GLY A 48 2.81 11.29 11.38
C GLY A 48 3.01 9.79 11.17
N ASP A 49 1.99 9.07 10.68
CA ASP A 49 2.09 7.65 10.35
C ASP A 49 2.75 7.44 8.98
N ILE A 50 3.49 6.35 8.86
CA ILE A 50 4.10 5.92 7.61
C ILE A 50 3.56 4.54 7.20
N TYR A 51 3.13 4.44 5.95
CA TYR A 51 2.63 3.23 5.34
C TYR A 51 3.51 2.82 4.17
N PHE A 52 3.61 1.51 3.94
CA PHE A 52 4.33 0.96 2.81
C PHE A 52 3.40 0.15 1.93
N GLY A 53 3.60 0.20 0.62
CA GLY A 53 2.79 -0.58 -0.30
C GLY A 53 2.97 -0.14 -1.74
N LYS A 54 2.16 -0.69 -2.64
CA LYS A 54 2.14 -0.33 -4.06
C LYS A 54 1.22 0.86 -4.26
N LEU A 55 1.81 2.03 -4.51
CA LEU A 55 1.08 3.28 -4.68
C LEU A 55 0.54 3.40 -6.12
N SER A 56 -0.73 3.69 -6.27
CA SER A 56 -1.38 3.97 -7.54
C SER A 56 -2.18 5.27 -7.43
N ARG A 57 -1.94 6.22 -8.33
CA ARG A 57 -2.58 7.56 -8.29
C ARG A 57 -3.84 7.66 -9.14
N PHE A 58 -4.11 6.69 -10.01
CA PHE A 58 -5.23 6.72 -10.95
C PHE A 58 -6.15 5.49 -10.75
N PRO A 59 -7.48 5.65 -10.69
CA PRO A 59 -8.26 6.90 -10.76
C PRO A 59 -8.33 7.68 -9.43
N ARG A 60 -7.88 7.08 -8.32
CA ARG A 60 -7.75 7.72 -7.01
C ARG A 60 -6.48 7.21 -6.35
N THR A 61 -5.84 8.06 -5.55
CA THR A 61 -4.66 7.64 -4.78
C THR A 61 -5.01 6.50 -3.82
N THR A 62 -4.41 5.35 -4.12
CA THR A 62 -4.68 4.06 -3.50
C THR A 62 -3.34 3.37 -3.23
N LEU A 63 -3.17 2.89 -2.00
CA LEU A 63 -2.08 2.02 -1.60
C LEU A 63 -2.61 0.58 -1.50
N ARG A 64 -1.90 -0.38 -2.10
CA ARG A 64 -2.21 -1.83 -2.07
C ARG A 64 -1.05 -2.60 -1.45
N ASP A 65 -1.30 -3.83 -1.00
CA ASP A 65 -0.31 -4.63 -0.26
C ASP A 65 0.28 -3.78 0.88
N VAL A 66 -0.60 -3.31 1.76
CA VAL A 66 -0.30 -2.24 2.72
C VAL A 66 0.35 -2.81 3.98
N TRP A 67 1.44 -2.20 4.41
CA TRP A 67 2.19 -2.53 5.62
C TRP A 67 2.43 -1.28 6.46
N PHE A 68 2.52 -1.47 7.77
CA PHE A 68 2.82 -0.40 8.72
C PHE A 68 3.81 -0.89 9.77
N LEU A 69 4.54 0.04 10.39
CA LEU A 69 5.45 -0.31 11.48
C LEU A 69 4.67 -0.51 12.77
N GLN A 70 4.97 -1.59 13.47
CA GLN A 70 4.50 -1.87 14.81
C GLN A 70 5.68 -1.77 15.77
N LYS A 71 5.54 -0.92 16.79
CA LYS A 71 6.49 -0.87 17.89
C LYS A 71 6.22 -2.07 18.80
N GLU A 72 7.21 -2.92 18.95
CA GLU A 72 7.14 -4.07 19.84
C GLU A 72 7.81 -3.67 21.15
N GLY A 73 7.03 -3.52 22.23
CA GLY A 73 7.51 -3.29 23.62
C GLY A 73 8.56 -2.19 23.85
N GLU A 74 8.96 -1.99 25.11
CA GLU A 74 10.18 -1.24 25.41
C GLU A 74 11.40 -2.15 25.18
N GLY A 75 12.21 -1.82 24.16
CA GLY A 75 13.47 -2.50 23.88
C GLY A 75 13.43 -3.62 22.85
N GLN A 76 12.26 -3.96 22.31
CA GLN A 76 12.16 -4.81 21.11
C GLN A 76 12.10 -3.91 19.88
N GLY A 77 12.69 -4.37 18.78
CA GLY A 77 12.89 -3.57 17.57
C GLY A 77 11.58 -3.13 16.91
N VAL A 78 11.70 -2.52 15.73
CA VAL A 78 10.52 -2.17 14.95
C VAL A 78 10.12 -3.35 14.08
N ALA A 79 8.89 -3.84 14.25
CA ALA A 79 8.31 -4.91 13.46
C ALA A 79 7.45 -4.33 12.32
N LEU A 80 7.24 -5.11 11.26
CA LEU A 80 6.36 -4.75 10.16
C LEU A 80 5.09 -5.61 10.21
N SER A 81 3.93 -4.98 10.22
CA SER A 81 2.66 -5.68 10.24
C SER A 81 1.85 -5.37 9.00
N LYS A 82 1.13 -6.37 8.50
CA LYS A 82 0.27 -6.22 7.33
C LYS A 82 -1.02 -5.51 7.74
N PHE A 83 -1.46 -4.56 6.93
CA PHE A 83 -2.62 -3.73 7.23
C PHE A 83 -3.89 -4.54 7.45
N GLU A 84 -4.10 -5.59 6.64
CA GLU A 84 -5.27 -6.49 6.79
C GLU A 84 -5.31 -7.24 8.12
N ASN A 85 -4.17 -7.37 8.81
CA ASN A 85 -4.07 -8.00 10.13
C ASN A 85 -4.33 -7.01 11.27
N ALA A 86 -4.60 -5.74 10.98
CA ALA A 86 -4.96 -4.78 12.01
C ALA A 86 -6.26 -5.23 12.71
N PHE A 87 -6.37 -4.98 14.02
CA PHE A 87 -7.45 -5.51 14.86
C PHE A 87 -8.87 -5.16 14.40
N TRP A 88 -9.02 -4.11 13.61
CA TRP A 88 -10.28 -3.60 13.05
C TRP A 88 -10.62 -4.19 11.67
N GLY A 89 -9.81 -5.15 11.20
CA GLY A 89 -10.05 -5.99 10.03
C GLY A 89 -10.21 -5.25 8.70
N PRO A 90 -9.34 -4.28 8.35
CA PRO A 90 -9.47 -3.58 7.08
C PRO A 90 -9.12 -4.51 5.90
N LYS A 91 -9.58 -4.16 4.71
CA LYS A 91 -9.10 -4.82 3.47
C LYS A 91 -7.67 -4.38 3.18
N ASP A 92 -6.92 -5.18 2.43
CA ASP A 92 -5.55 -4.88 1.95
C ASP A 92 -5.50 -3.79 0.84
N LYS A 93 -6.22 -2.69 1.10
CA LYS A 93 -6.36 -1.55 0.21
C LYS A 93 -6.67 -0.32 1.06
N MET A 94 -5.84 0.70 0.95
CA MET A 94 -6.04 1.99 1.58
C MET A 94 -6.25 3.06 0.51
N VAL A 95 -7.42 3.70 0.50
CA VAL A 95 -7.67 4.88 -0.34
C VAL A 95 -7.30 6.09 0.50
N ILE A 96 -6.36 6.90 0.01
CA ILE A 96 -5.76 8.00 0.76
C ILE A 96 -6.15 9.31 0.07
N ASN A 97 -6.49 10.33 0.87
CA ASN A 97 -6.62 11.69 0.34
C ASN A 97 -5.22 12.23 0.02
N GLU A 98 -4.99 12.67 -1.22
CA GLU A 98 -3.71 13.20 -1.67
C GLU A 98 -3.25 14.40 -0.84
N GLU A 99 -4.19 15.22 -0.37
CA GLU A 99 -3.91 16.39 0.48
C GLU A 99 -3.37 16.01 1.87
N SER A 100 -3.56 14.75 2.29
CA SER A 100 -3.05 14.23 3.57
C SER A 100 -1.66 13.61 3.45
N ILE A 101 -1.12 13.47 2.24
CA ILE A 101 0.21 12.94 1.99
C ILE A 101 1.22 14.09 2.07
N ILE A 102 2.13 14.01 3.03
CA ILE A 102 3.24 14.98 3.15
C ILE A 102 4.34 14.62 2.13
N TRP A 103 4.68 13.34 2.02
CA TRP A 103 5.57 12.85 0.98
C TRP A 103 5.31 11.37 0.67
N ALA A 104 5.66 10.98 -0.55
CA ALA A 104 5.70 9.59 -0.96
C ALA A 104 6.94 9.34 -1.82
N THR A 105 7.65 8.24 -1.57
CA THR A 105 8.84 7.85 -2.33
C THR A 105 8.80 6.38 -2.70
N GLU A 106 9.35 6.04 -3.86
CA GLU A 106 9.63 4.65 -4.21
C GLU A 106 10.73 4.09 -3.30
N LEU A 107 10.59 2.82 -2.93
CA LEU A 107 11.58 2.06 -2.21
C LEU A 107 12.43 1.26 -3.18
N THR A 108 13.71 1.12 -2.86
CA THR A 108 14.60 0.24 -3.60
C THR A 108 14.34 -1.22 -3.25
N GLU A 109 14.58 -2.11 -4.21
CA GLU A 109 14.36 -3.56 -4.07
C GLU A 109 15.24 -4.20 -3.00
N ASP A 110 16.37 -3.58 -2.68
CA ASP A 110 17.33 -3.99 -1.67
C ASP A 110 17.08 -3.40 -0.28
N SER A 111 16.08 -2.51 -0.13
CA SER A 111 15.74 -1.94 1.18
C SER A 111 15.29 -3.01 2.18
N GLU A 112 15.65 -2.83 3.45
CA GLU A 112 15.28 -3.78 4.52
C GLU A 112 13.77 -3.96 4.64
N VAL A 113 13.01 -2.87 4.46
CA VAL A 113 11.54 -2.89 4.45
C VAL A 113 11.02 -3.77 3.32
N VAL A 114 11.51 -3.59 2.08
CA VAL A 114 11.05 -4.42 0.94
C VAL A 114 11.46 -5.88 1.12
N ARG A 115 12.65 -6.16 1.67
CA ARG A 115 13.08 -7.53 1.98
C ARG A 115 12.18 -8.19 3.02
N ALA A 116 11.80 -7.45 4.06
CA ALA A 116 10.88 -7.92 5.10
C ALA A 116 9.47 -8.18 4.54
N ILE A 117 8.95 -7.28 3.69
CA ILE A 117 7.66 -7.46 3.02
C ILE A 117 7.65 -8.71 2.14
N LYS A 118 8.76 -8.97 1.41
CA LYS A 118 8.88 -10.13 0.51
C LYS A 118 9.08 -11.45 1.26
N ASN A 119 9.65 -11.42 2.46
CA ASN A 119 9.91 -12.59 3.29
C ASN A 119 9.29 -12.43 4.69
N PRO A 120 7.95 -12.41 4.80
CA PRO A 120 7.25 -12.06 6.04
C PRO A 120 7.33 -13.14 7.13
N GLN A 121 7.99 -14.27 6.89
CA GLN A 121 8.17 -15.34 7.89
C GLN A 121 9.01 -14.90 9.11
N SER A 122 9.69 -13.75 9.03
CA SER A 122 10.42 -13.13 10.12
C SER A 122 9.65 -12.02 10.86
N VAL A 123 8.40 -11.73 10.50
CA VAL A 123 7.55 -10.74 11.19
C VAL A 123 6.39 -11.45 11.88
N ALA A 124 6.42 -11.44 13.21
CA ALA A 124 5.40 -12.08 14.04
C ALA A 124 4.02 -11.43 13.85
N PRO A 125 2.92 -12.19 13.93
CA PRO A 125 1.56 -11.62 13.86
C PRO A 125 1.35 -10.62 14.99
N ALA A 126 0.82 -9.44 14.65
CA ALA A 126 0.36 -8.46 15.63
C ALA A 126 -0.55 -9.14 16.66
N GLN A 127 -0.11 -9.19 17.91
CA GLN A 127 -0.90 -9.75 18.99
C GLN A 127 -2.18 -8.93 19.15
N THR A 128 -3.31 -9.62 19.09
CA THR A 128 -4.66 -9.11 19.38
C THR A 128 -4.69 -8.57 20.81
N GLY A 129 -4.47 -7.27 20.97
CA GLY A 129 -4.57 -6.59 22.26
C GLY A 129 -6.03 -6.52 22.70
N THR A 130 -6.40 -7.35 23.66
CA THR A 130 -7.57 -7.13 24.51
C THR A 130 -7.41 -5.79 25.22
N MET A 131 -8.41 -4.91 25.11
CA MET A 131 -8.46 -3.67 25.88
C MET A 131 -8.29 -3.99 27.38
N PRO A 132 -7.43 -3.27 28.12
CA PRO A 132 -7.43 -3.37 29.57
C PRO A 132 -8.72 -2.73 30.09
N THR A 133 -9.61 -3.56 30.64
CA THR A 133 -10.71 -3.08 31.49
C THR A 133 -10.10 -2.34 32.67
N GLN A 134 -10.17 -1.01 32.63
CA GLN A 134 -9.80 -0.13 33.71
C GLN A 134 -10.67 -0.44 34.94
N SER A 135 -10.10 -1.16 35.90
CA SER A 135 -10.68 -1.34 37.23
C SER A 135 -9.96 -0.44 38.23
N ALA A 136 -10.80 0.29 38.99
CA ALA A 136 -10.56 0.92 40.28
C ALA A 136 -9.81 2.27 40.35
N MET A 137 -10.57 3.31 40.69
CA MET A 137 -10.37 4.28 41.79
C MET A 137 -11.75 4.96 41.96
N THR A 138 -12.33 5.19 43.14
CA THR A 138 -11.73 5.71 44.38
C THR A 138 -12.68 5.46 45.55
N GLY A 139 -12.13 5.03 46.69
CA GLY A 139 -12.81 5.10 47.98
C GLY A 139 -12.67 6.47 48.63
N ALA A 140 -13.52 6.68 49.64
CA ALA A 140 -13.41 7.63 50.74
C ALA A 140 -13.59 9.14 50.43
N GLY A 141 -14.83 9.60 50.60
CA GLY A 141 -15.17 11.00 50.83
C GLY A 141 -16.35 11.09 51.80
N SER A 142 -16.08 10.94 53.10
CA SER A 142 -17.05 11.25 54.16
C SER A 142 -16.81 12.67 54.65
N GLN A 143 -17.57 13.63 54.14
CA GLN A 143 -17.78 14.94 54.77
C GLN A 143 -19.19 14.94 55.39
N THR A 144 -19.27 15.03 56.71
CA THR A 144 -20.40 15.64 57.41
C THR A 144 -19.84 16.43 58.58
N GLY A 145 -20.01 17.75 58.52
CA GLY A 145 -19.64 18.67 59.58
C GLY A 145 -20.68 18.77 60.68
N THR A 146 -20.21 19.16 61.85
CA THR A 146 -20.90 19.88 62.94
C THR A 146 -19.76 20.60 63.69
N GLU A 147 -19.67 21.92 63.61
CA GLU A 147 -20.23 22.85 64.60
C GLU A 147 -19.43 22.85 65.92
N ASN A 148 -18.58 23.85 66.18
CA ASN A 148 -18.89 24.96 67.10
C ASN A 148 -17.70 25.91 67.36
N THR A 149 -18.10 27.14 67.66
CA THR A 149 -17.48 28.44 67.91
C THR A 149 -16.50 28.51 69.10
N GLN A 150 -15.49 29.38 68.99
CA GLN A 150 -15.08 30.33 70.05
C GLN A 150 -14.87 31.71 69.44
#